data_AF-A0A3D0N774-F1
#
_entry.id   AF-A0A3D0N774-F1
#
_cell.length_a   1.000
_cell.length_b   1.000
_cell.length_c   1.000
_cell.angle_alpha   90.00
_cell.angle_beta   90.00
_cell.angle_gamma   90.00
#
_symmetry.space_group_name_H-M   'P 1'
#
loop_
_entity.id
_entity.type
_entity.pdbx_description
1 polymer ?
#
loop_
_entity_poly.entity_id
_entity_poly.type
_entity_poly.pdbx_seq_one_letter_code
_entity_poly.pdbx_strand_id
1 'polypeptide(L)'
;MQRTVFVNEAALVQAVRSAQGGDERAFEALFRAHRDGIFSLAMHYLQDRDVAEDVTQDAFVRAWAQFPRLREPAAFGGWMRALTLNRVRDHFRRRRGEDPLDDDRPIASDDDGPDGLLEQ
;
A
#
# COMPACT_ATOMS: atom_id res chain seq x y z
N MET A 1 -3.43 -19.64 -6.75
CA MET A 1 -2.08 -20.23 -6.64
C MET A 1 -1.05 -19.09 -6.65
N GLN A 2 -1.06 -18.25 -5.62
CA GLN A 2 -0.12 -17.12 -5.49
C GLN A 2 1.20 -17.64 -4.92
N ARG A 3 2.27 -17.36 -5.65
CA ARG A 3 3.62 -17.81 -5.35
C ARG A 3 4.25 -16.80 -4.42
N THR A 4 4.56 -17.23 -3.21
CA THR A 4 5.32 -16.51 -2.18
C THR A 4 6.52 -15.77 -2.79
N VAL A 5 6.39 -14.46 -3.04
CA VAL A 5 7.47 -13.64 -3.62
C VAL A 5 8.55 -13.32 -2.58
N PHE A 6 8.18 -13.32 -1.29
CA PHE A 6 9.11 -13.25 -0.17
C PHE A 6 9.03 -14.51 0.67
N VAL A 7 10.10 -15.30 0.64
CA VAL A 7 10.18 -16.63 1.25
C VAL A 7 10.17 -16.60 2.79
N ASN A 8 10.46 -15.45 3.39
CA ASN A 8 10.37 -15.18 4.83
C ASN A 8 10.40 -13.66 5.11
N GLU A 9 10.17 -13.28 6.37
CA GLU A 9 10.20 -11.89 6.85
C GLU A 9 11.54 -11.20 6.60
N ALA A 10 12.67 -11.91 6.80
CA ALA A 10 14.00 -11.34 6.58
C ALA A 10 14.21 -10.90 5.10
N ALA A 11 13.68 -11.66 4.15
CA ALA A 11 13.73 -11.31 2.72
C ALA A 11 12.89 -10.07 2.41
N LEU A 12 11.72 -9.92 3.04
CA LEU A 12 10.90 -8.71 2.94
C LEU A 12 11.65 -7.50 3.50
N VAL A 13 12.16 -7.60 4.73
CA VAL A 13 12.91 -6.53 5.41
C VAL A 13 14.10 -6.07 4.58
N GLN A 14 14.86 -7.02 4.00
CA GLN A 14 15.99 -6.69 3.16
C GLN A 14 15.58 -5.97 1.88
N ALA A 15 14.53 -6.42 1.20
CA ALA A 15 14.03 -5.75 0.01
C ALA A 15 13.53 -4.34 0.32
N VAL A 16 12.84 -4.16 1.45
CA VAL A 16 12.38 -2.84 1.89
C VAL A 16 13.58 -1.92 2.16
N ARG A 17 14.59 -2.38 2.89
CA ARG A 17 15.81 -1.59 3.16
C ARG A 17 16.56 -1.20 1.87
N SER A 18 16.68 -2.11 0.91
CA SER A 18 17.29 -1.81 -0.39
C SER A 18 16.50 -0.72 -1.12
N ALA A 19 15.17 -0.85 -1.18
CA ALA A 19 14.31 0.15 -1.81
C ALA A 19 14.36 1.51 -1.08
N GLN A 20 14.51 1.54 0.24
CA GLN A 20 14.75 2.78 1.01
C GLN A 20 16.06 3.47 0.62
N GLY A 21 17.06 2.70 0.19
CA GLY A 21 18.31 3.20 -0.37
C GLY A 21 18.22 3.62 -1.85
N GLY A 22 17.03 3.57 -2.47
CA GLY A 22 16.83 3.91 -3.87
C GLY A 22 17.00 2.76 -4.86
N ASP A 23 17.06 1.50 -4.40
CA ASP A 23 17.11 0.34 -5.29
C ASP A 23 15.75 0.10 -5.97
N GLU A 24 15.63 0.55 -7.21
CA GLU A 24 14.44 0.40 -8.04
C GLU A 24 14.05 -1.08 -8.26
N ARG A 25 15.01 -2.00 -8.33
CA ARG A 25 14.72 -3.43 -8.56
C ARG A 25 14.13 -4.06 -7.31
N ALA A 26 14.62 -3.66 -6.14
CA ALA A 26 14.03 -4.09 -4.87
C ALA A 26 12.59 -3.56 -4.73
N PHE A 27 12.33 -2.32 -5.13
CA PHE A 27 10.98 -1.77 -5.14
C PHE A 27 10.08 -2.47 -6.16
N GLU A 28 10.56 -2.77 -7.36
CA GLU A 28 9.81 -3.52 -8.36
C GLU A 28 9.41 -4.92 -7.83
N ALA A 29 10.30 -5.60 -7.10
CA ALA A 29 9.99 -6.88 -6.46
C ALA A 29 8.87 -6.73 -5.41
N LEU A 30 8.93 -5.68 -4.58
CA LEU A 30 7.88 -5.37 -3.60
C LEU A 30 6.54 -5.04 -4.29
N PHE A 31 6.57 -4.24 -5.35
CA PHE A 31 5.42 -3.91 -6.17
C PHE A 31 4.76 -5.17 -6.73
N ARG A 32 5.50 -6.01 -7.46
CA ARG A 32 4.98 -7.24 -8.07
C ARG A 32 4.39 -8.19 -7.03
N ALA A 33 4.98 -8.26 -5.84
CA ALA A 33 4.51 -9.10 -4.74
C ALA A 33 3.18 -8.64 -4.13
N HIS A 34 2.96 -7.32 -4.05
CA HIS A 34 1.84 -6.76 -3.29
C HIS A 34 0.73 -6.19 -4.17
N ARG A 35 0.98 -5.94 -5.46
CA ARG A 35 0.05 -5.30 -6.38
C ARG A 35 -1.32 -5.95 -6.39
N ASP A 36 -1.40 -7.27 -6.52
CA ASP A 36 -2.68 -7.97 -6.63
C ASP A 36 -3.51 -7.86 -5.35
N GLY A 37 -2.86 -7.92 -4.18
CA GLY A 37 -3.52 -7.74 -2.89
C GLY A 37 -4.02 -6.31 -2.68
N ILE A 38 -3.22 -5.31 -3.06
CA ILE A 38 -3.59 -3.90 -2.98
C ILE A 38 -4.71 -3.57 -3.98
N PHE A 39 -4.62 -4.07 -5.21
CA PHE A 39 -5.68 -3.93 -6.19
C PHE A 39 -6.99 -4.58 -5.72
N SER A 40 -6.93 -5.79 -5.15
CA SER A 40 -8.12 -6.46 -4.61
C SER A 40 -8.74 -5.69 -3.45
N LEU A 41 -7.91 -5.07 -2.59
CA LEU A 41 -8.38 -4.19 -1.52
C LEU A 41 -9.07 -2.94 -2.08
N ALA A 42 -8.47 -2.27 -3.06
CA ALA A 42 -9.07 -1.10 -3.71
C ALA A 42 -10.39 -1.47 -4.40
N MET A 43 -10.41 -2.58 -5.15
CA MET A 43 -11.60 -3.13 -5.80
C MET A 43 -12.73 -3.40 -4.80
N HIS A 44 -12.41 -3.98 -3.64
CA HIS A 44 -13.39 -4.29 -2.61
C HIS A 44 -14.17 -3.04 -2.16
N TYR A 45 -13.49 -1.90 -1.98
CA TYR A 45 -14.15 -0.68 -1.54
C TYR A 45 -14.76 0.14 -2.69
N LEU A 46 -14.08 0.23 -3.83
CA LEU A 46 -14.45 1.15 -4.90
C LEU A 46 -15.49 0.55 -5.85
N GLN A 47 -15.50 -0.77 -6.00
CA GLN A 47 -16.39 -1.51 -6.91
C GLN A 47 -16.34 -1.00 -8.37
N ASP A 48 -15.21 -0.39 -8.74
CA ASP A 48 -14.93 0.18 -10.06
C ASP A 48 -13.49 -0.17 -10.41
N ARG A 49 -13.32 -0.86 -11.55
CA ARG A 49 -12.03 -1.38 -11.98
C ARG A 49 -11.03 -0.29 -12.32
N ASP A 50 -11.48 0.73 -13.03
CA ASP A 50 -10.57 1.78 -13.52
C ASP A 50 -10.16 2.68 -12.38
N VAL A 51 -11.08 2.99 -11.47
CA VAL A 51 -10.76 3.76 -10.25
C VAL A 51 -9.86 2.96 -9.31
N ALA A 52 -10.08 1.65 -9.15
CA ALA A 52 -9.23 0.81 -8.30
C ALA A 52 -7.81 0.67 -8.85
N GLU A 53 -7.65 0.59 -10.18
CA GLU A 53 -6.35 0.60 -10.85
C GLU A 53 -5.61 1.93 -10.59
N ASP A 54 -6.30 3.07 -10.74
CA ASP A 54 -5.74 4.40 -10.45
C ASP A 54 -5.31 4.55 -8.99
N VAL A 55 -6.17 4.16 -8.04
CA VAL A 55 -5.86 4.17 -6.60
C VAL A 55 -4.69 3.25 -6.25
N THR A 56 -4.59 2.09 -6.90
CA THR A 56 -3.47 1.17 -6.71
C THR A 56 -2.16 1.82 -7.18
N GLN A 57 -2.16 2.43 -8.36
CA GLN A 57 -0.98 3.10 -8.91
C GLN A 57 -0.55 4.29 -8.04
N ASP A 58 -1.48 5.16 -7.65
CA ASP A 58 -1.19 6.31 -6.78
C ASP A 58 -0.64 5.86 -5.42
N ALA A 59 -1.18 4.77 -4.84
CA ALA A 59 -0.66 4.20 -3.61
C ALA A 59 0.81 3.78 -3.76
N PHE A 60 1.20 3.09 -4.84
CA PHE A 60 2.60 2.71 -5.03
C PHE A 60 3.52 3.89 -5.36
N VAL A 61 3.06 4.88 -6.13
CA VAL A 61 3.82 6.12 -6.39
C VAL A 61 4.12 6.86 -5.08
N ARG A 62 3.09 7.01 -4.23
CA ARG A 62 3.26 7.61 -2.90
C ARG A 62 4.12 6.75 -1.99
N ALA A 63 4.01 5.43 -2.09
CA ALA A 63 4.87 4.53 -1.36
C ALA A 63 6.32 4.85 -1.69
N TRP A 64 6.71 4.83 -2.96
CA TRP A 64 8.09 5.17 -3.38
C TRP A 64 8.59 6.48 -2.79
N ALA A 65 7.77 7.54 -2.80
CA ALA A 65 8.12 8.83 -2.21
C ALA A 65 8.29 8.80 -0.68
N GLN A 66 7.53 7.94 0.01
CA GLN A 66 7.51 7.84 1.47
C GLN A 66 8.37 6.69 2.03
N PHE A 67 8.89 5.81 1.17
CA PHE A 67 9.71 4.64 1.55
C PHE A 67 10.83 5.01 2.52
N PRO A 68 11.63 6.07 2.28
CA PRO A 68 12.71 6.46 3.20
C PRO A 68 12.24 6.81 4.62
N ARG A 69 10.94 7.06 4.82
CA ARG A 69 10.33 7.40 6.12
C ARG A 69 9.72 6.19 6.83
N LEU A 70 9.61 5.04 6.18
CA LEU A 70 9.09 3.81 6.80
C LEU A 70 10.07 3.32 7.87
N ARG A 71 9.67 3.42 9.15
CA ARG A 71 10.56 3.10 10.28
C ARG A 71 10.73 1.61 10.51
N GLU A 72 9.65 0.85 10.33
CA GLU A 72 9.63 -0.59 10.54
C GLU A 72 9.46 -1.32 9.20
N PRO A 73 10.53 -1.88 8.61
CA PRO A 73 10.46 -2.58 7.33
C PRO A 73 9.51 -3.78 7.33
N ALA A 74 9.36 -4.49 8.47
CA ALA A 74 8.43 -5.62 8.56
C ALA A 74 6.96 -5.18 8.43
N ALA A 75 6.64 -3.93 8.76
CA ALA A 75 5.29 -3.37 8.68
C ALA A 75 4.88 -2.95 7.26
N PHE A 76 5.72 -3.18 6.23
CA PHE A 76 5.47 -2.73 4.86
C PHE A 76 4.09 -3.09 4.33
N GLY A 77 3.63 -4.33 4.55
CA GLY A 77 2.32 -4.79 4.09
C GLY A 77 1.16 -4.01 4.71
N GLY A 78 1.19 -3.81 6.03
CA GLY A 78 0.18 -3.01 6.75
C GLY A 78 0.21 -1.55 6.33
N TRP A 79 1.42 -0.99 6.18
CA TRP A 79 1.64 0.38 5.72
C TRP A 79 1.09 0.63 4.31
N MET A 80 1.31 -0.28 3.36
CA MET A 80 0.74 -0.21 2.00
C MET A 80 -0.79 -0.26 2.02
N ARG A 81 -1.38 -1.11 2.86
CA ARG A 81 -2.84 -1.17 3.04
C ARG A 81 -3.37 0.15 3.58
N ALA A 82 -2.72 0.74 4.58
CA ALA A 82 -3.10 2.04 5.13
C ALA A 82 -3.08 3.15 4.07
N LEU A 83 -2.00 3.21 3.27
CA LEU A 83 -1.87 4.18 2.19
C LEU A 83 -3.01 4.04 1.16
N THR A 84 -3.33 2.80 0.80
CA THR A 84 -4.43 2.48 -0.13
C THR A 84 -5.79 2.92 0.43
N LEU A 85 -6.06 2.61 1.70
CA LEU A 85 -7.32 3.01 2.35
C LEU A 85 -7.47 4.52 2.47
N ASN A 86 -6.37 5.27 2.64
CA ASN A 86 -6.41 6.73 2.59
C ASN A 86 -6.85 7.23 1.21
N ARG A 87 -6.34 6.63 0.13
CA ARG A 87 -6.75 6.98 -1.24
C ARG A 87 -8.19 6.61 -1.55
N VAL A 88 -8.66 5.47 -1.07
CA VAL A 88 -10.08 5.09 -1.12
C VAL A 88 -10.95 6.15 -0.41
N ARG A 89 -10.55 6.58 0.79
CA ARG A 89 -11.28 7.63 1.53
C ARG A 89 -11.28 8.95 0.77
N ASP A 90 -10.14 9.37 0.22
CA ASP A 90 -10.04 10.60 -0.59
C ASP A 90 -10.95 10.55 -1.82
N HIS A 91 -11.04 9.41 -2.50
CA HIS A 91 -11.98 9.21 -3.60
C HIS A 91 -13.44 9.47 -3.16
N PHE A 92 -13.87 8.90 -2.03
CA PHE A 92 -15.22 9.14 -1.52
C PHE A 92 -15.46 10.58 -1.04
N ARG A 93 -14.45 11.25 -0.46
CA ARG A 93 -14.53 12.68 -0.09
C ARG A 93 -14.77 13.55 -1.32
N ARG A 94 -13.96 13.35 -2.37
CA ARG A 94 -14.09 14.06 -3.66
C ARG A 94 -15.47 13.85 -4.28
N ARG A 95 -15.99 12.62 -4.26
CA ARG A 95 -17.36 12.32 -4.74
C ARG A 95 -18.45 13.03 -3.95
N ARG A 96 -18.24 13.34 -2.67
CA ARG A 96 -19.17 14.13 -1.85
C ARG A 96 -18.98 15.64 -1.99
N GLY A 97 -18.01 16.10 -2.79
CA GLY A 97 -17.68 17.52 -2.92
C GLY A 97 -16.92 18.08 -1.72
N GLU A 98 -16.28 17.23 -0.91
CA GLU A 98 -15.40 17.64 0.18
C GLU A 98 -13.98 17.85 -0.35
N ASP A 99 -13.26 18.83 0.21
CA ASP A 99 -11.87 19.07 -0.15
C ASP A 99 -11.00 17.83 0.15
N PRO A 100 -10.10 17.42 -0.79
CA PRO A 100 -9.12 16.39 -0.54
C PRO A 100 -8.19 16.79 0.60
N LEU A 101 -7.78 15.83 1.43
CA LEU A 101 -6.68 16.06 2.35
C LEU A 101 -5.36 15.93 1.58
N ASP A 102 -4.50 16.94 1.68
CA ASP A 102 -3.14 16.86 1.17
C ASP A 102 -2.30 16.06 2.18
N ASP A 103 -2.41 14.73 2.11
CA ASP A 103 -1.79 13.83 3.09
C ASP A 103 -0.39 13.41 2.63
N ASP A 104 0.53 14.37 2.66
CA ASP A 104 2.00 14.18 2.56
C ASP A 104 2.64 13.82 3.90
N ARG A 105 1.80 13.64 4.93
CA ARG A 105 2.25 13.23 6.26
C ARG A 105 2.64 11.76 6.22
N PRO A 106 3.79 11.39 6.80
CA PRO A 106 4.13 9.99 6.96
C PRO A 106 3.07 9.34 7.85
N ILE A 107 2.36 8.37 7.28
CA ILE A 107 1.48 7.47 8.03
C ILE A 107 2.33 6.80 9.10
N ALA A 108 2.05 7.09 10.36
CA ALA A 108 2.61 6.34 11.47
C ALA A 108 2.21 4.88 11.27
N SER A 109 3.17 3.98 11.42
CA SER A 109 2.93 2.54 11.47
C SER A 109 2.18 2.23 12.77
N ASP A 110 0.94 2.68 12.89
CA ASP A 110 0.03 2.20 13.91
C ASP A 110 -0.37 0.80 13.45
N ASP A 111 0.26 -0.18 14.08
CA ASP A 111 -0.02 -1.60 13.99
C ASP A 111 -1.42 -1.87 14.54
N ASP A 112 -2.44 -1.56 13.73
CA ASP A 112 -3.82 -2.01 13.88
C ASP A 112 -4.56 -1.69 12.57
N GLY A 113 -4.20 -2.42 11.50
CA GLY A 113 -5.13 -2.56 10.39
C GLY A 113 -6.34 -3.34 10.91
N PRO A 114 -7.59 -2.96 10.59
CA PRO A 114 -8.76 -3.62 11.17
C PRO A 114 -8.68 -5.12 10.90
N ASP A 115 -8.41 -5.82 11.99
CA ASP A 115 -8.61 -7.25 12.15
C ASP A 115 -10.11 -7.51 11.92
N GLY A 116 -10.44 -8.48 11.07
CA GLY A 116 -11.83 -8.97 10.94
C GLY A 116 -12.56 -8.78 9.61
N LEU A 117 -11.87 -8.68 8.46
CA LEU A 117 -12.53 -8.94 7.16
C LEU A 117 -12.08 -10.26 6.54
N LEU A 118 -12.20 -11.32 7.33
CA LEU A 118 -12.42 -12.67 6.86
C LEU A 118 -13.73 -13.15 7.49
N GLU A 119 -14.84 -12.91 6.82
CA GLU A 119 -16.03 -13.74 7.05
C GLU A 119 -16.51 -14.32 5.72
N GLN A 120 -16.52 -15.67 5.74
CA GLN A 120 -17.25 -16.66 4.94
C GLN A 120 -16.51 -17.31 3.76
#